data_AF-A0A0A9WP05-F1
#
_entry.id   AF-A0A0A9WP05-F1
#
_cell.length_a   1.000
_cell.length_b   1.000
_cell.length_c   1.000
_cell.angle_alpha   90.00
_cell.angle_beta   90.00
_cell.angle_gamma   90.00
#
_symmetry.space_group_name_H-M   'P 1'
#
loop_
_entity.id
_entity.type
_entity.pdbx_description
1 polymer ?
#
loop_
_entity_poly.entity_id
_entity_poly.type
_entity_poly.pdbx_seq_one_letter_code
_entity_poly.pdbx_strand_id
1 'polypeptide(L)'
;ESFRKQEIPYKVNVVRGVEDIQTVIGQHTYDTTTPLSVVLLDCGAMFDVAATLSSTDEDLYVYIFDSHRPYVLENLHNSHHRIRVLCSELDDTVDLPSPLSVQCLEQISHSAAVPSALLGKLQKLEAYYSHRYCVGSTSCMVLDMLYLLGHHTCNAVWWAAVGITYNFLFEYVDGSVYETVYVRLRTLLADFDSAAAAGSGADGTTLVATDASYGTLTNEPFRRRHGVYVQRAFIFPLLRFWTLYDAVAYTRQCVGSLRLWTDRGERELKR
;
A
#
# COMPACT_ATOMS: atom_id res chain seq x y z
N GLU A 1 3.68 8.99 12.63
CA GLU A 1 3.70 8.73 14.09
C GLU A 1 5.08 8.26 14.56
N SER A 2 5.62 7.19 13.98
CA SER A 2 6.93 6.61 14.38
C SER A 2 8.09 7.62 14.44
N PHE A 3 8.30 8.44 13.40
CA PHE A 3 9.38 9.43 13.39
C PHE A 3 9.26 10.47 14.51
N ARG A 4 8.03 10.94 14.79
CA ARG A 4 7.78 11.87 15.89
C ARG A 4 8.11 11.23 17.25
N LYS A 5 7.77 9.96 17.45
CA LYS A 5 8.07 9.22 18.70
C LYS A 5 9.57 9.07 18.95
N GLN A 6 10.36 8.99 17.87
CA GLN A 6 11.82 8.88 17.90
C GLN A 6 12.52 10.24 17.78
N GLU A 7 11.76 11.34 17.79
CA GLU A 7 12.30 12.70 17.61
C GLU A 7 13.14 12.89 16.34
N ILE A 8 12.86 12.10 15.31
CA ILE A 8 13.52 12.21 14.00
C ILE A 8 12.90 13.42 13.29
N PRO A 9 13.68 14.44 12.89
CA PRO A 9 13.16 15.58 12.13
C PRO A 9 12.79 15.14 10.71
N TYR A 10 11.62 15.57 10.24
CA TYR A 10 11.13 15.22 8.91
C TYR A 10 10.25 16.32 8.32
N LYS A 11 10.16 16.34 6.99
CA LYS A 11 9.23 17.19 6.23
C LYS A 11 8.36 16.29 5.35
N VAL A 12 7.05 16.51 5.41
CA VAL A 12 6.09 15.81 4.54
C VAL A 12 5.71 16.75 3.40
N ASN A 13 5.83 16.27 2.17
CA ASN A 13 5.41 17.00 0.98
C ASN A 13 4.41 16.14 0.22
N VAL A 14 3.29 16.73 -0.20
CA VAL A 14 2.32 16.06 -1.07
C VAL A 14 2.75 16.31 -2.51
N VAL A 15 2.81 15.25 -3.29
CA VAL A 15 3.22 15.28 -4.69
C VAL A 15 2.13 14.67 -5.57
N ARG A 16 1.93 15.22 -6.77
CA ARG A 16 0.98 14.71 -7.77
C ARG A 16 1.68 13.96 -8.90
N GLY A 17 2.98 14.21 -9.07
CA GLY A 17 3.76 13.61 -10.13
C GLY A 17 5.25 13.87 -9.93
N VAL A 18 6.02 13.40 -10.91
CA VAL A 18 7.48 13.45 -10.91
C VAL A 18 8.03 14.89 -10.81
N GLU A 19 7.39 15.84 -11.49
CA GLU A 19 7.78 17.26 -11.49
C GLU A 19 7.73 17.87 -10.08
N ASP A 20 6.73 17.50 -9.27
CA ASP A 20 6.62 17.95 -7.88
C ASP A 20 7.76 17.37 -7.04
N ILE A 21 8.13 16.10 -7.27
CA ILE A 21 9.24 15.45 -6.57
C ILE A 21 10.55 16.18 -6.89
N GLN A 22 10.81 16.43 -8.17
CA GLN A 22 11.99 17.18 -8.62
C GLN A 22 12.03 18.59 -8.01
N THR A 23 10.89 19.28 -8.00
CA THR A 23 10.77 20.63 -7.43
C THR A 23 11.06 20.63 -5.93
N VAL A 24 10.48 19.69 -5.18
CA VAL A 24 10.66 19.59 -3.72
C VAL A 24 12.12 19.27 -3.38
N ILE A 25 12.76 18.37 -4.11
CA ILE A 25 14.15 17.99 -3.89
C ILE A 25 15.09 19.13 -4.31
N GLY A 26 14.85 19.76 -5.45
CA GLY A 26 15.66 20.88 -5.94
C GLY A 26 15.58 22.16 -5.09
N GLN A 27 14.51 22.32 -4.31
CA GLN A 27 14.40 23.39 -3.29
C GLN A 27 15.20 23.09 -2.01
N HIS A 28 15.65 21.86 -1.82
CA HIS A 28 16.45 21.51 -0.65
C HIS A 28 17.84 22.14 -0.76
N THR A 29 18.23 22.91 0.24
CA THR A 29 19.59 23.41 0.34
C THR A 29 20.43 22.31 0.95
N TYR A 30 21.32 21.72 0.16
CA TYR A 30 22.24 20.70 0.63
C TYR A 30 23.23 21.33 1.61
N ASP A 31 23.19 20.89 2.86
CA ASP A 31 24.34 21.02 3.74
C ASP A 31 25.32 19.91 3.34
N THR A 32 26.52 20.29 2.89
CA THR A 32 27.58 19.37 2.43
C THR A 32 28.04 18.37 3.51
N THR A 33 27.51 18.47 4.73
CA THR A 33 27.89 17.61 5.85
C THR A 33 26.92 16.47 6.15
N THR A 34 25.69 16.50 5.63
CA THR A 34 24.69 15.46 5.94
C THR A 34 23.95 14.98 4.70
N PRO A 35 23.90 13.66 4.44
CA PRO A 35 23.16 13.12 3.32
C PRO A 35 21.65 13.32 3.48
N LEU A 36 20.98 13.68 2.38
CA LEU A 36 19.54 13.80 2.29
C LEU A 36 18.90 12.42 2.11
N SER A 37 18.05 12.02 3.04
CA SER A 37 17.22 10.82 2.92
C SER A 37 15.79 11.17 2.49
N VAL A 38 15.36 10.66 1.34
CA VAL A 38 14.02 10.83 0.78
C VAL A 38 13.25 9.52 0.88
N VAL A 39 12.04 9.57 1.43
CA VAL A 39 11.11 8.43 1.46
C VAL A 39 9.96 8.74 0.51
N LEU A 40 9.83 7.93 -0.53
CA LEU A 40 8.72 7.97 -1.48
C LEU A 40 7.66 6.95 -1.05
N LEU A 41 6.42 7.41 -0.92
CA LEU A 41 5.26 6.58 -0.58
C LEU A 41 4.31 6.58 -1.77
N ASP A 42 3.91 5.39 -2.21
CA ASP A 42 3.01 5.15 -3.34
C ASP A 42 3.47 5.78 -4.67
N CYS A 43 4.78 6.00 -4.77
CA CYS A 43 5.46 6.51 -5.96
C CYS A 43 6.93 6.08 -5.96
N GLY A 44 7.57 6.14 -7.12
CA GLY A 44 8.99 5.83 -7.29
C GLY A 44 9.27 4.45 -7.85
N ALA A 45 8.33 3.50 -7.80
CA ALA A 45 8.57 2.18 -8.39
C ALA A 45 8.60 2.21 -9.92
N MET A 46 7.80 3.07 -10.55
CA MET A 46 7.49 2.98 -11.99
C MET A 46 8.24 3.99 -12.89
N PHE A 47 9.24 4.69 -12.37
CA PHE A 47 10.12 5.56 -13.15
C PHE A 47 11.57 5.41 -12.68
N ASP A 48 12.54 5.67 -13.55
CA ASP A 48 13.96 5.64 -13.20
C ASP A 48 14.28 6.82 -12.28
N VAL A 49 14.45 6.54 -10.99
CA VAL A 49 14.67 7.54 -9.96
C VAL A 49 16.03 8.23 -10.13
N ALA A 50 17.06 7.47 -10.53
CA ALA A 50 18.40 8.03 -10.73
C ALA A 50 18.41 9.02 -11.90
N ALA A 51 17.85 8.62 -13.03
CA ALA A 51 17.74 9.48 -14.22
C ALA A 51 16.84 10.70 -13.96
N THR A 52 15.75 10.51 -13.24
CA THR A 52 14.75 11.55 -13.00
C THR A 52 15.23 12.60 -12.01
N LEU A 53 15.86 12.19 -10.91
CA LEU A 53 16.28 13.11 -9.86
C LEU A 53 17.66 13.72 -10.12
N SER A 54 18.24 13.49 -11.32
CA SER A 54 19.57 13.99 -11.71
C SER A 54 20.61 13.67 -10.63
N SER A 55 20.67 12.40 -10.21
CA SER A 55 21.44 11.94 -9.06
C SER A 55 22.96 11.88 -9.32
N THR A 56 23.56 13.00 -9.71
CA THR A 56 25.00 13.24 -9.56
C THR A 56 25.36 13.64 -8.14
N ASP A 57 24.37 13.86 -7.27
CA ASP A 57 24.62 14.18 -5.86
C ASP A 57 24.95 12.91 -5.08
N GLU A 58 26.18 12.86 -4.55
CA GLU A 58 26.71 11.73 -3.78
C GLU A 58 25.96 11.53 -2.46
N ASP A 59 25.20 12.53 -2.04
CA ASP A 59 24.59 12.66 -0.73
C ASP A 59 23.08 12.38 -0.71
N LEU A 60 22.49 11.87 -1.80
CA LEU A 60 21.06 11.55 -1.87
C LEU A 60 20.78 10.03 -1.69
N TYR A 61 19.97 9.68 -0.69
CA TYR A 61 19.41 8.35 -0.47
C TYR A 61 17.90 8.36 -0.70
N VAL A 62 17.39 7.40 -1.47
CA VAL A 62 15.96 7.29 -1.79
C VAL A 62 15.41 5.93 -1.38
N TYR A 63 14.38 5.93 -0.54
CA TYR A 63 13.66 4.74 -0.10
C TYR A 63 12.27 4.74 -0.73
N ILE A 64 11.91 3.66 -1.42
CA ILE A 64 10.68 3.56 -2.19
C ILE A 64 9.77 2.53 -1.53
N PHE A 65 8.61 2.99 -1.06
CA PHE A 65 7.50 2.15 -0.62
C PHE A 65 6.37 2.35 -1.62
N ASP A 66 6.20 1.42 -2.55
CA ASP A 66 5.24 1.57 -3.61
C ASP A 66 4.65 0.20 -3.96
N SER A 67 3.32 0.12 -3.95
CA SER A 67 2.60 -1.11 -4.28
C SER A 67 2.47 -1.36 -5.79
N HIS A 68 2.80 -0.37 -6.63
CA HIS A 68 2.67 -0.50 -8.09
C HIS A 68 3.79 -1.33 -8.72
N ARG A 69 3.42 -2.14 -9.71
CA ARG A 69 4.28 -2.99 -10.53
C ARG A 69 4.03 -2.73 -12.01
N PRO A 70 5.03 -2.93 -12.88
CA PRO A 70 6.37 -3.45 -12.60
C PRO A 70 7.29 -2.40 -11.98
N TYR A 71 8.32 -2.86 -11.27
CA TYR A 71 9.41 -1.99 -10.83
C TYR A 71 10.26 -1.59 -12.03
N VAL A 72 10.78 -0.37 -12.02
CA VAL A 72 11.87 0.01 -12.92
C VAL A 72 13.13 -0.71 -12.47
N LEU A 73 13.67 -1.54 -13.34
CA LEU A 73 14.78 -2.44 -13.04
C LEU A 73 16.05 -1.68 -12.66
N GLU A 74 16.25 -0.48 -13.20
CA GLU A 74 17.34 0.42 -12.86
C GLU A 74 17.33 0.81 -11.38
N ASN A 75 16.14 0.99 -10.79
CA ASN A 75 16.00 1.25 -9.35
C ASN A 75 16.42 0.04 -8.52
N LEU A 76 16.19 -1.17 -9.01
CA LEU A 76 16.57 -2.42 -8.33
C LEU A 76 18.06 -2.77 -8.48
N HIS A 77 18.65 -2.41 -9.62
CA HIS A 77 20.03 -2.76 -9.99
C HIS A 77 21.00 -1.59 -9.87
N ASN A 78 20.74 -0.65 -8.97
CA ASN A 78 21.60 0.50 -8.77
C ASN A 78 22.91 0.09 -8.07
N SER A 79 24.05 0.42 -8.68
CA SER A 79 25.39 0.04 -8.21
C SER A 79 25.80 0.67 -6.88
N HIS A 80 25.23 1.84 -6.56
CA HIS A 80 25.61 2.62 -5.38
C HIS A 80 24.79 2.28 -4.13
N HIS A 81 23.77 1.42 -4.24
CA HIS A 81 22.83 1.06 -3.16
C HIS A 81 22.15 2.27 -2.47
N ARG A 82 22.06 3.39 -3.20
CA ARG A 82 21.44 4.66 -2.76
C ARG A 82 19.93 4.68 -2.97
N ILE A 83 19.45 3.93 -3.97
CA ILE A 83 18.02 3.72 -4.20
C ILE A 83 17.65 2.37 -3.59
N ARG A 84 16.66 2.35 -2.71
CA ARG A 84 16.20 1.15 -2.02
C ARG A 84 14.70 0.99 -2.22
N VAL A 85 14.34 0.07 -3.09
CA VAL A 85 12.96 -0.38 -3.23
C VAL A 85 12.69 -1.39 -2.13
N LEU A 86 11.68 -1.12 -1.30
CA LEU A 86 11.19 -2.10 -0.34
C LEU A 86 10.16 -2.96 -1.06
N CYS A 87 10.41 -4.27 -1.13
CA CYS A 87 9.46 -5.21 -1.73
C CYS A 87 8.49 -5.73 -0.68
N SER A 88 7.26 -6.04 -1.10
CA SER A 88 6.30 -6.74 -0.26
C SER A 88 6.65 -8.23 -0.23
N GLU A 89 6.38 -8.91 0.89
CA GLU A 89 6.45 -10.37 0.96
C GLU A 89 5.43 -11.05 0.02
N LEU A 90 4.42 -10.31 -0.44
CA LEU A 90 3.44 -10.75 -1.43
C LEU A 90 3.97 -10.64 -2.87
N ASP A 91 5.16 -10.06 -3.09
CA ASP A 91 5.75 -9.98 -4.42
C ASP A 91 6.41 -11.30 -4.82
N ASP A 92 6.01 -11.82 -5.99
CA ASP A 92 6.77 -12.87 -6.68
C ASP A 92 8.01 -12.24 -7.37
N THR A 93 9.06 -11.96 -6.61
CA THR A 93 10.33 -11.40 -7.16
C THR A 93 11.29 -12.46 -7.70
N VAL A 94 10.83 -13.70 -7.89
CA VAL A 94 11.70 -14.88 -8.10
C VAL A 94 12.32 -14.92 -9.51
N ASP A 95 11.74 -14.25 -10.52
CA ASP A 95 12.26 -14.23 -11.90
C ASP A 95 12.23 -12.82 -12.52
N LEU A 96 12.84 -11.84 -11.83
CA LEU A 96 12.98 -10.49 -12.37
C LEU A 96 14.05 -10.45 -13.47
N PRO A 97 13.77 -9.83 -14.64
CA PRO A 97 14.79 -9.63 -15.67
C PRO A 97 15.86 -8.62 -15.22
N SER A 98 17.02 -8.66 -15.86
CA SER A 98 18.06 -7.64 -15.68
C SER A 98 17.88 -6.49 -16.68
N PRO A 99 18.21 -5.24 -16.31
CA PRO A 99 18.18 -4.12 -17.23
C PRO A 99 19.16 -4.33 -18.40
N LEU A 100 18.95 -3.60 -19.50
CA LEU A 100 19.89 -3.62 -20.62
C LEU A 100 21.18 -2.90 -20.20
N SER A 101 22.33 -3.53 -20.44
CA SER A 101 23.61 -2.86 -20.22
C SER A 101 23.85 -1.82 -21.32
N VAL A 102 24.70 -0.83 -21.04
CA VAL A 102 25.11 0.19 -22.02
C VAL A 102 25.65 -0.46 -23.30
N GLN A 103 26.45 -1.53 -23.17
CA GLN A 103 26.97 -2.29 -24.29
C GLN A 103 25.87 -2.93 -25.14
N CYS A 104 24.81 -3.46 -24.52
CA CYS A 104 23.66 -4.00 -25.26
C CYS A 104 22.94 -2.89 -26.03
N LEU A 105 22.76 -1.72 -25.40
CA LEU A 105 22.13 -0.57 -26.03
C LEU A 105 22.94 -0.05 -27.23
N GLU A 106 24.28 0.05 -27.10
CA GLU A 106 25.19 0.43 -28.19
C GLU A 106 25.11 -0.56 -29.36
N GLN A 107 25.09 -1.87 -29.08
CA GLN A 107 24.93 -2.90 -30.10
C GLN A 107 23.60 -2.78 -30.86
N ILE A 108 22.52 -2.45 -30.16
CA ILE A 108 21.20 -2.22 -30.77
C ILE A 108 21.21 -0.93 -31.60
N SER A 109 21.83 0.15 -31.10
CA SER A 109 21.87 1.43 -31.83
C SER A 109 22.72 1.42 -33.09
N HIS A 110 23.79 0.62 -33.10
CA HIS A 110 24.71 0.53 -34.25
C HIS A 110 24.33 -0.54 -35.27
N SER A 111 23.30 -1.35 -35.00
CA SER A 111 22.87 -2.45 -35.89
C SER A 111 21.51 -2.15 -36.52
N ALA A 112 21.38 -2.46 -37.82
CA ALA A 112 20.09 -2.36 -38.52
C ALA A 112 19.08 -3.44 -38.07
N ALA A 113 19.56 -4.52 -37.46
CA ALA A 113 18.74 -5.61 -36.93
C ALA A 113 19.17 -5.99 -35.51
N VAL A 114 18.21 -6.37 -34.67
CA VAL A 114 18.48 -6.78 -33.29
C VAL A 114 19.34 -8.05 -33.28
N PRO A 115 20.49 -8.09 -32.57
CA PRO A 115 21.30 -9.28 -32.43
C PRO A 115 20.49 -10.46 -31.86
N SER A 116 20.58 -11.63 -32.48
CA SER A 116 19.83 -12.83 -32.06
C SER A 116 20.10 -13.22 -30.60
N ALA A 117 21.31 -12.96 -30.11
CA ALA A 117 21.69 -13.17 -28.71
C ALA A 117 20.91 -12.29 -27.71
N LEU A 118 20.42 -11.12 -28.13
CA LEU A 118 19.66 -10.19 -27.29
C LEU A 118 18.14 -10.40 -27.39
N LEU A 119 17.67 -11.10 -28.42
CA LEU A 119 16.24 -11.24 -28.70
C LEU A 119 15.47 -11.86 -27.52
N GLY A 120 16.00 -12.92 -26.90
CA GLY A 120 15.37 -13.54 -25.73
C GLY A 120 15.33 -12.62 -24.51
N LYS A 121 16.35 -11.78 -24.31
CA LYS A 121 16.37 -10.81 -23.20
C LYS A 121 15.34 -9.70 -23.43
N LEU A 122 15.22 -9.20 -24.66
CA LEU A 122 14.23 -8.19 -25.03
C LEU A 122 12.81 -8.72 -24.89
N GLN A 123 12.54 -9.95 -25.30
CA GLN A 123 11.23 -10.58 -25.11
C GLN A 123 10.85 -10.69 -23.62
N LYS A 124 11.81 -11.05 -22.75
CA LYS A 124 11.56 -11.07 -21.29
C LYS A 124 11.27 -9.68 -20.74
N LEU A 125 12.01 -8.66 -21.17
CA LEU A 125 11.79 -7.27 -20.75
C LEU A 125 10.44 -6.74 -21.23
N GLU A 126 10.08 -7.04 -22.48
CA GLU A 126 8.78 -6.71 -23.04
C GLU A 126 7.65 -7.38 -22.25
N ALA A 127 7.78 -8.68 -21.96
CA ALA A 127 6.83 -9.40 -21.12
C ALA A 127 6.71 -8.79 -19.72
N TYR A 128 7.83 -8.43 -19.09
CA TYR A 128 7.85 -7.83 -17.75
C TYR A 128 7.15 -6.45 -17.71
N TYR A 129 7.41 -5.60 -18.70
CA TYR A 129 6.83 -4.26 -18.77
C TYR A 129 5.45 -4.19 -19.45
N SER A 130 4.92 -5.33 -19.91
CA SER A 130 3.66 -5.38 -20.66
C SER A 130 2.41 -5.05 -19.83
N HIS A 131 2.41 -5.36 -18.53
CA HIS A 131 1.23 -5.21 -17.67
C HIS A 131 1.56 -4.44 -16.40
N ARG A 132 0.64 -3.59 -15.96
CA ARG A 132 0.72 -2.86 -14.69
C ARG A 132 -0.30 -3.41 -13.71
N TYR A 133 0.10 -3.57 -12.46
CA TYR A 133 -0.75 -4.09 -11.39
C TYR A 133 -0.28 -3.56 -10.03
N CYS A 134 -1.07 -3.78 -8.98
CA CYS A 134 -0.68 -3.45 -7.62
C CYS A 134 -0.54 -4.72 -6.78
N VAL A 135 0.37 -4.71 -5.81
CA VAL A 135 0.55 -5.80 -4.86
C VAL A 135 0.30 -5.29 -3.45
N GLY A 136 -0.71 -5.86 -2.78
CA GLY A 136 -1.05 -5.50 -1.41
C GLY A 136 -1.40 -4.01 -1.27
N SER A 137 -0.73 -3.31 -0.35
CA SER A 137 -0.87 -1.86 -0.16
C SER A 137 0.41 -1.28 0.45
N THR A 138 0.77 -0.05 0.06
CA THR A 138 1.91 0.69 0.61
C THR A 138 1.81 0.81 2.14
N SER A 139 0.62 0.99 2.70
CA SER A 139 0.43 1.04 4.16
C SER A 139 0.71 -0.30 4.85
N CYS A 140 0.45 -1.42 4.18
CA CYS A 140 0.81 -2.75 4.69
C CYS A 140 2.33 -2.92 4.70
N MET A 141 3.04 -2.48 3.66
CA MET A 141 4.51 -2.53 3.63
C MET A 141 5.13 -1.71 4.76
N VAL A 142 4.57 -0.53 5.06
CA VAL A 142 5.00 0.28 6.20
C VAL A 142 4.66 -0.40 7.53
N LEU A 143 3.51 -1.05 7.67
CA LEU A 143 3.17 -1.84 8.86
C LEU A 143 4.17 -2.98 9.07
N ASP A 144 4.56 -3.67 8.01
CA ASP A 144 5.52 -4.77 8.06
C ASP A 144 6.89 -4.29 8.55
N MET A 145 7.35 -3.15 8.03
CA MET A 145 8.56 -2.48 8.52
C MET A 145 8.42 -2.13 10.01
N LEU A 146 7.29 -1.54 10.42
CA LEU A 146 7.07 -1.20 11.84
C LEU A 146 7.02 -2.44 12.73
N TYR A 147 6.50 -3.55 12.22
CA TYR A 147 6.48 -4.83 12.91
C TYR A 147 7.91 -5.35 13.13
N LEU A 148 8.74 -5.35 12.08
CA LEU A 148 10.15 -5.74 12.17
C LEU A 148 10.96 -4.85 13.13
N LEU A 149 10.60 -3.57 13.26
CA LEU A 149 11.21 -2.64 14.21
C LEU A 149 10.64 -2.75 15.64
N GLY A 150 9.62 -3.58 15.88
CA GLY A 150 8.93 -3.64 17.18
C GLY A 150 8.13 -2.37 17.52
N HIS A 151 7.85 -1.53 16.53
CA HIS A 151 7.18 -0.23 16.67
C HIS A 151 5.73 -0.22 16.14
N HIS A 152 5.16 -1.40 15.89
CA HIS A 152 3.79 -1.56 15.42
C HIS A 152 2.79 -1.15 16.52
N THR A 153 1.70 -0.50 16.11
CA THR A 153 0.62 -0.05 17.00
C THR A 153 -0.74 -0.47 16.45
N CYS A 154 -1.76 -0.49 17.31
CA CYS A 154 -3.14 -0.71 16.90
C CYS A 154 -3.58 0.30 15.80
N ASN A 155 -3.13 1.56 15.89
CA ASN A 155 -3.37 2.58 14.86
C ASN A 155 -2.70 2.24 13.53
N ALA A 156 -1.47 1.71 13.54
CA ALA A 156 -0.79 1.28 12.32
C ALA A 156 -1.54 0.14 11.63
N VAL A 157 -2.11 -0.80 12.40
CA VAL A 157 -2.98 -1.86 11.86
C VAL A 157 -4.25 -1.27 11.24
N TRP A 158 -4.86 -0.27 11.87
CA TRP A 158 -6.00 0.43 11.31
C TRP A 158 -5.68 1.14 9.99
N TRP A 159 -4.57 1.87 9.92
CA TRP A 159 -4.16 2.54 8.68
C TRP A 159 -3.85 1.54 7.57
N ALA A 160 -3.23 0.40 7.90
CA ALA A 160 -3.04 -0.70 6.96
C ALA A 160 -4.36 -1.28 6.45
N ALA A 161 -5.34 -1.49 7.35
CA ALA A 161 -6.68 -1.95 6.99
C ALA A 161 -7.36 -0.97 6.03
N VAL A 162 -7.29 0.34 6.30
CA VAL A 162 -7.84 1.37 5.42
C VAL A 162 -7.17 1.33 4.03
N GLY A 163 -5.85 1.22 3.96
CA GLY A 163 -5.13 1.18 2.68
C GLY A 163 -5.41 -0.06 1.83
N ILE A 164 -5.47 -1.25 2.45
CA ILE A 164 -5.83 -2.47 1.69
C ILE A 164 -7.30 -2.48 1.27
N THR A 165 -8.21 -1.95 2.11
CA THR A 165 -9.62 -1.79 1.72
C THR A 165 -9.78 -0.79 0.58
N TYR A 166 -9.01 0.31 0.56
CA TYR A 166 -8.98 1.21 -0.59
C TYR A 166 -8.59 0.45 -1.86
N ASN A 167 -7.48 -0.27 -1.85
CA ASN A 167 -7.03 -1.04 -3.02
C ASN A 167 -8.05 -2.09 -3.48
N PHE A 168 -8.75 -2.75 -2.55
CA PHE A 168 -9.79 -3.72 -2.87
C PHE A 168 -11.03 -3.07 -3.49
N LEU A 169 -11.49 -1.93 -2.96
CA LEU A 169 -12.67 -1.22 -3.47
C LEU A 169 -12.45 -0.67 -4.89
N PHE A 170 -11.23 -0.26 -5.21
CA PHE A 170 -10.84 0.24 -6.53
C PHE A 170 -10.35 -0.88 -7.48
N GLU A 171 -10.54 -2.15 -7.10
CA GLU A 171 -10.19 -3.31 -7.93
C GLU A 171 -8.69 -3.37 -8.29
N TYR A 172 -7.81 -2.74 -7.49
CA TYR A 172 -6.36 -2.83 -7.64
C TYR A 172 -5.79 -4.15 -7.11
N VAL A 173 -6.47 -4.76 -6.15
CA VAL A 173 -6.15 -6.09 -5.62
C VAL A 173 -7.38 -6.98 -5.64
N ASP A 174 -7.18 -8.27 -5.83
CA ASP A 174 -8.26 -9.24 -5.81
C ASP A 174 -8.69 -9.64 -4.39
N GLY A 175 -9.78 -10.41 -4.31
CA GLY A 175 -10.30 -10.90 -3.03
C GLY A 175 -9.36 -11.86 -2.30
N SER A 176 -8.48 -12.57 -3.01
CA SER A 176 -7.55 -13.53 -2.41
C SER A 176 -6.41 -12.83 -1.67
N VAL A 177 -5.87 -11.77 -2.27
CA VAL A 177 -4.89 -10.88 -1.65
C VAL A 177 -5.51 -10.14 -0.47
N TYR A 178 -6.72 -9.61 -0.65
CA TYR A 178 -7.44 -8.93 0.43
C TYR A 178 -7.68 -9.86 1.63
N GLU A 179 -8.13 -11.10 1.40
CA GLU A 179 -8.38 -12.08 2.46
C GLU A 179 -7.08 -12.47 3.19
N THR A 180 -6.00 -12.69 2.44
CA THR A 180 -4.67 -12.98 3.00
C THR A 180 -4.22 -11.86 3.96
N VAL A 181 -4.32 -10.60 3.52
CA VAL A 181 -3.97 -9.45 4.34
C VAL A 181 -4.93 -9.31 5.52
N TYR A 182 -6.24 -9.50 5.32
CA TYR A 182 -7.24 -9.45 6.40
C TYR A 182 -6.94 -10.45 7.51
N VAL A 183 -6.65 -11.71 7.17
CA VAL A 183 -6.28 -12.74 8.16
C VAL A 183 -5.04 -12.30 8.94
N ARG A 184 -4.03 -11.76 8.27
CA ARG A 184 -2.82 -11.24 8.93
C ARG A 184 -3.13 -10.08 9.89
N LEU A 185 -3.90 -9.07 9.46
CA LEU A 185 -4.26 -7.93 10.30
C LEU A 185 -5.11 -8.36 11.51
N ARG A 186 -6.02 -9.33 11.31
CA ARG A 186 -6.81 -9.92 12.41
C ARG A 186 -5.91 -10.60 13.44
N THR A 187 -4.90 -11.37 13.00
CA THR A 187 -3.94 -12.01 13.91
C THR A 187 -3.16 -10.97 14.71
N LEU A 188 -2.65 -9.92 14.07
CA LEU A 188 -1.92 -8.85 14.76
C LEU A 188 -2.80 -8.14 15.82
N LEU A 189 -4.09 -7.92 15.54
CA LEU A 189 -5.02 -7.36 16.55
C LEU A 189 -5.24 -8.30 17.74
N ALA A 190 -5.34 -9.61 17.49
CA ALA A 190 -5.49 -10.60 18.56
C ALA A 190 -4.25 -10.65 19.47
N ASP A 191 -3.05 -10.42 18.92
CA ASP A 191 -1.82 -10.33 19.70
C ASP A 191 -1.82 -9.10 20.62
N PHE A 192 -2.31 -7.94 20.13
CA PHE A 192 -2.49 -6.74 20.95
C PHE A 192 -3.51 -6.96 22.07
N ASP A 193 -4.64 -7.60 21.78
CA ASP A 193 -5.67 -7.91 22.78
C ASP A 193 -5.12 -8.86 23.86
N SER A 194 -4.33 -9.86 23.46
CA SER A 194 -3.69 -10.81 24.38
C SER A 194 -2.64 -10.14 25.27
N ALA A 195 -1.83 -9.24 24.71
CA ALA A 195 -0.87 -8.43 25.46
C ALA A 195 -1.56 -7.50 26.46
N ALA A 196 -2.69 -6.88 26.06
CA ALA A 196 -3.50 -6.05 26.94
C ALA A 196 -4.15 -6.87 28.07
N ALA A 197 -4.56 -8.10 27.81
CA ALA A 197 -5.12 -9.00 28.84
C ALA A 197 -4.05 -9.51 29.83
N ALA A 198 -2.81 -9.71 29.37
CA ALA A 198 -1.69 -10.11 30.23
C ALA A 198 -1.21 -8.97 31.15
N GLY A 199 -1.36 -7.70 30.73
CA GLY A 199 -1.17 -6.51 31.55
C GLY A 199 -2.39 -6.23 32.44
N SER A 200 -2.51 -6.93 33.56
CA SER A 200 -3.67 -6.83 34.46
C SER A 200 -3.90 -5.40 35.01
N GLY A 201 -5.11 -4.87 34.77
CA GLY A 201 -5.77 -3.81 35.54
C GLY A 201 -4.92 -2.66 36.08
N ALA A 202 -4.59 -1.69 35.24
CA ALA A 202 -4.43 -0.28 35.61
C ALA A 202 -4.56 0.54 34.32
N ASP A 203 -5.34 1.62 34.35
CA ASP A 203 -5.71 2.50 33.23
C ASP A 203 -6.68 1.95 32.16
N GLY A 204 -7.97 1.88 32.54
CA GLY A 204 -9.04 2.55 31.78
C GLY A 204 -9.42 2.08 30.38
N THR A 205 -8.78 1.06 29.79
CA THR A 205 -9.06 0.64 28.41
C THR A 205 -9.17 -0.88 28.28
N THR A 206 -10.18 -1.46 28.94
CA THR A 206 -10.47 -2.90 28.85
C THR A 206 -11.13 -3.22 27.50
N LEU A 207 -10.44 -3.97 26.64
CA LEU A 207 -11.01 -4.58 25.44
C LEU A 207 -11.27 -6.07 25.73
N VAL A 208 -12.55 -6.45 25.76
CA VAL A 208 -12.98 -7.84 25.85
C VAL A 208 -13.22 -8.35 24.43
N ALA A 209 -12.44 -9.33 24.01
CA ALA A 209 -12.69 -10.10 22.80
C ALA A 209 -14.00 -10.89 22.95
N THR A 210 -14.97 -10.59 22.11
CA THR A 210 -16.10 -11.49 21.85
C THR A 210 -16.09 -11.72 20.36
N ASP A 211 -15.88 -12.97 19.95
CA ASP A 211 -16.15 -13.42 18.59
C ASP A 211 -17.60 -13.07 18.27
N ALA A 212 -17.80 -11.96 17.55
CA ALA A 212 -19.11 -11.52 17.13
C ALA A 212 -19.55 -12.39 15.95
N SER A 213 -20.03 -13.58 16.29
CA SER A 213 -21.08 -14.24 15.53
C SER A 213 -22.26 -13.28 15.45
N TYR A 214 -22.75 -13.08 14.24
CA TYR A 214 -23.97 -12.31 13.97
C TYR A 214 -25.12 -13.04 14.70
N GLY A 215 -25.53 -12.60 15.90
CA GLY A 215 -26.58 -13.35 16.60
C GLY A 215 -26.91 -13.01 18.05
N THR A 216 -26.12 -12.24 18.78
CA THR A 216 -26.52 -11.79 20.12
C THR A 216 -26.46 -10.28 20.18
N LEU A 217 -27.61 -9.64 19.91
CA LEU A 217 -27.90 -8.29 20.39
C LEU A 217 -27.98 -8.37 21.92
N THR A 218 -26.83 -8.50 22.58
CA THR A 218 -26.78 -8.18 24.00
C THR A 218 -27.05 -6.68 24.09
N ASN A 219 -28.02 -6.29 24.90
CA ASN A 219 -28.26 -4.90 25.32
C ASN A 219 -27.11 -4.37 26.19
N GLU A 220 -25.88 -4.87 25.99
CA GLU A 220 -24.71 -4.22 26.53
C GLU A 220 -24.60 -2.88 25.81
N PRO A 221 -24.67 -1.75 26.54
CA PRO A 221 -24.46 -0.45 25.93
C PRO A 221 -23.15 -0.52 25.17
N PHE A 222 -23.10 0.12 24.00
CA PHE A 222 -21.89 0.33 23.21
C PHE A 222 -20.89 1.13 24.06
N ARG A 223 -20.27 0.45 25.03
CA ARG A 223 -19.26 0.99 25.92
C ARG A 223 -18.14 1.33 24.96
N ARG A 224 -17.80 2.61 24.85
CA ARG A 224 -16.73 3.11 23.98
C ARG A 224 -15.46 2.31 24.26
N ARG A 225 -15.29 1.23 23.50
CA ARG A 225 -14.06 0.47 23.40
C ARG A 225 -13.15 1.38 22.58
N HIS A 226 -12.24 2.08 23.26
CA HIS A 226 -11.23 2.87 22.57
C HIS A 226 -10.26 1.85 21.96
N GLY A 227 -10.38 1.59 20.65
CA GLY A 227 -9.55 0.60 19.98
C GLY A 227 -10.13 0.13 18.65
N VAL A 228 -9.30 -0.61 17.91
CA VAL A 228 -9.64 -1.22 16.62
C VAL A 228 -10.11 -2.63 16.89
N TYR A 229 -11.27 -3.01 16.36
CA TYR A 229 -11.81 -4.35 16.53
C TYR A 229 -12.37 -4.88 15.22
N VAL A 230 -12.34 -6.20 15.07
CA VAL A 230 -12.87 -6.88 13.89
C VAL A 230 -14.38 -7.04 14.03
N GLN A 231 -15.11 -6.63 13.00
CA GLN A 231 -16.56 -6.79 12.94
C GLN A 231 -16.96 -7.21 11.52
N ARG A 232 -17.83 -8.22 11.41
CA ARG A 232 -18.49 -8.53 10.14
C ARG A 232 -19.44 -7.39 9.78
N ALA A 233 -19.28 -6.85 8.58
CA ALA A 233 -20.07 -5.74 8.08
C ALA A 233 -20.51 -6.01 6.64
N PHE A 234 -21.66 -5.43 6.27
CA PHE A 234 -22.08 -5.37 4.88
C PHE A 234 -21.26 -4.32 4.13
N ILE A 235 -20.98 -4.56 2.85
CA ILE A 235 -20.35 -3.60 1.95
C ILE A 235 -21.44 -2.63 1.44
N PHE A 236 -22.06 -1.91 2.37
CA PHE A 236 -23.02 -0.85 2.08
C PHE A 236 -22.39 0.49 2.46
N PRO A 237 -22.16 1.41 1.51
CA PRO A 237 -21.56 2.70 1.79
C PRO A 237 -22.36 3.43 2.87
N LEU A 238 -21.64 3.97 3.85
CA LEU A 238 -22.21 4.85 4.87
C LEU A 238 -23.39 4.25 5.67
N LEU A 239 -23.52 2.92 5.77
CA LEU A 239 -24.62 2.25 6.48
C LEU A 239 -24.86 2.74 7.92
N ARG A 240 -23.81 3.21 8.61
CA ARG A 240 -23.92 3.76 9.98
C ARG A 240 -24.37 5.22 10.03
N PHE A 241 -24.32 5.93 8.90
CA PHE A 241 -24.59 7.36 8.80
C PHE A 241 -25.84 7.68 7.98
N TRP A 242 -26.29 6.74 7.16
CA TRP A 242 -27.45 6.87 6.26
C TRP A 242 -28.59 5.96 6.67
N THR A 243 -29.76 6.19 6.07
CA THR A 243 -30.85 5.22 6.16
C THR A 243 -30.42 3.92 5.48
N LEU A 244 -30.95 2.78 5.94
CA LEU A 244 -30.70 1.49 5.29
C LEU A 244 -31.11 1.53 3.82
N TYR A 245 -32.21 2.24 3.51
CA TYR A 245 -32.67 2.43 2.14
C TYR A 245 -31.61 3.10 1.28
N ASP A 246 -31.08 4.25 1.69
CA ASP A 246 -30.05 4.97 0.92
C ASP A 246 -28.78 4.15 0.77
N ALA A 247 -28.32 3.51 1.86
CA ALA A 247 -27.10 2.70 1.84
C ALA A 247 -27.22 1.55 0.81
N VAL A 248 -28.37 0.87 0.74
CA VAL A 248 -28.63 -0.18 -0.26
C VAL A 248 -28.81 0.43 -1.65
N ALA A 249 -29.56 1.52 -1.77
CA ALA A 249 -29.88 2.15 -3.04
C ALA A 249 -28.64 2.69 -3.78
N TYR A 250 -27.61 3.10 -3.04
CA TYR A 250 -26.34 3.59 -3.58
C TYR A 250 -25.21 2.55 -3.61
N THR A 251 -25.48 1.30 -3.24
CA THR A 251 -24.49 0.22 -3.34
C THR A 251 -24.42 -0.32 -4.77
N ARG A 252 -23.22 -0.31 -5.38
CA ARG A 252 -23.00 -0.73 -6.79
C ARG A 252 -23.58 -2.11 -7.10
N GLN A 253 -23.37 -3.12 -6.24
CA GLN A 253 -23.92 -4.46 -6.45
C GLN A 253 -25.46 -4.45 -6.46
N CYS A 254 -26.08 -3.77 -5.51
CA CYS A 254 -27.54 -3.67 -5.40
C CYS A 254 -28.15 -2.92 -6.58
N VAL A 255 -27.53 -1.80 -6.98
CA VAL A 255 -27.93 -1.01 -8.16
C VAL A 255 -27.94 -1.89 -9.41
N GLY A 256 -26.86 -2.64 -9.64
CA GLY A 256 -26.73 -3.53 -10.80
C GLY A 256 -27.71 -4.70 -10.79
N SER A 257 -27.84 -5.39 -9.65
CA SER A 257 -28.69 -6.58 -9.52
C SER A 257 -30.19 -6.25 -9.57
N LEU A 258 -30.62 -5.16 -8.94
CA LEU A 258 -32.02 -4.75 -8.90
C LEU A 258 -32.41 -3.81 -10.04
N ARG A 259 -31.45 -3.32 -10.82
CA ARG A 259 -31.65 -2.32 -11.89
C ARG A 259 -32.40 -1.10 -11.36
N LEU A 260 -31.85 -0.50 -10.30
CA LEU A 260 -32.49 0.60 -9.55
C LEU A 260 -32.73 1.86 -10.39
N TRP A 261 -32.14 1.96 -11.58
CA TRP A 261 -32.46 3.00 -12.58
C TRP A 261 -33.82 2.78 -13.27
N THR A 262 -34.60 1.77 -12.89
CA THR A 262 -35.93 1.48 -13.43
C THR A 262 -37.00 1.54 -12.33
N ASP A 263 -38.20 2.00 -12.68
CA ASP A 263 -39.36 2.01 -11.76
C ASP A 263 -39.72 0.62 -11.22
N ARG A 264 -39.37 -0.44 -11.97
CA ARG A 264 -39.52 -1.81 -11.49
C ARG A 264 -38.51 -2.12 -10.39
N GLY A 265 -37.24 -1.81 -10.61
CA GLY A 265 -36.18 -2.02 -9.63
C GLY A 265 -36.41 -1.22 -8.34
N GLU A 266 -36.87 0.02 -8.47
CA GLU A 266 -37.21 0.85 -7.31
C GLU A 266 -38.38 0.28 -6.49
N ARG A 267 -39.40 -0.26 -7.17
CA ARG A 267 -40.52 -0.96 -6.50
C ARG A 267 -40.08 -2.25 -5.82
N GLU A 268 -39.19 -3.03 -6.43
CA GLU A 268 -38.63 -4.24 -5.83
C GLU A 268 -37.76 -3.91 -4.60
N LEU A 269 -37.01 -2.80 -4.59
CA LEU A 269 -36.23 -2.38 -3.43
C LEU A 269 -37.11 -1.97 -2.24
N LYS A 270 -38.29 -1.40 -2.51
CA LYS A 270 -39.25 -0.97 -1.49
C LYS A 270 -40.08 -2.12 -0.91
N ARG A 271 -40.04 -3.30 -1.54
CA ARG A 271 -40.81 -4.48 -1.16
C ARG A 271 -40.11 -5.29 -0.08
#